data_AF-W4V2Q5-F1
#
_entry.id   AF-W4V2Q5-F1
#
_cell.length_a   1.000
_cell.length_b   1.000
_cell.length_c   1.000
_cell.angle_alpha   90.00
_cell.angle_beta   90.00
_cell.angle_gamma   90.00
#
_symmetry.space_group_name_H-M   'P 1'
#
loop_
_entity.id
_entity.type
_entity.pdbx_description
1 polymer ?
#
loop_
_entity_poly.entity_id
_entity_poly.type
_entity_poly.pdbx_seq_one_letter_code
_entity_poly.pdbx_strand_id
1 'polypeptide(L)'
;MNEKTLRVLEFDKIINKLVSLTASPLGKELAEALVPDTDFVRVQKALKETSDGVTFIARRGSPPMEESMIYETALGELRLGRF
;
A
#
# COMPACT_ATOMS: atom_id res chain seq x y z
N MET A 1 -8.42 18.19 2.41
CA MET A 1 -9.07 17.59 1.21
C MET A 1 -10.57 17.65 1.39
N ASN A 2 -11.37 17.82 0.33
CA ASN A 2 -12.84 17.91 0.43
C ASN A 2 -13.49 16.53 0.32
N GLU A 3 -14.19 16.07 1.37
CA GLU A 3 -14.86 14.78 1.43
C GLU A 3 -15.94 14.61 0.35
N LYS A 4 -16.66 15.67 0.00
CA LYS A 4 -17.67 15.65 -1.07
C LYS A 4 -17.03 15.32 -2.41
N THR A 5 -15.84 15.88 -2.69
CA THR A 5 -15.08 15.61 -3.91
C THR A 5 -14.66 14.14 -3.96
N LEU A 6 -14.13 13.59 -2.87
CA LEU A 6 -13.72 12.18 -2.82
C LEU A 6 -14.89 11.22 -3.02
N ARG A 7 -16.07 11.55 -2.47
CA ARG A 7 -17.28 10.76 -2.69
C ARG A 7 -17.75 10.80 -4.13
N VAL A 8 -17.76 11.99 -4.75
CA VAL A 8 -18.18 12.15 -6.16
C VAL A 8 -17.22 11.44 -7.11
N LEU A 9 -15.93 11.45 -6.80
CA LEU A 9 -14.91 10.73 -7.58
C LEU A 9 -14.83 9.24 -7.23
N GLU A 10 -15.66 8.76 -6.29
CA GLU A 10 -15.69 7.37 -5.84
C GLU A 10 -14.30 6.85 -5.42
N PHE A 11 -13.54 7.69 -4.71
CA PHE A 11 -12.17 7.39 -4.33
C PHE A 11 -12.06 6.13 -3.46
N ASP A 12 -13.09 5.83 -2.67
CA ASP A 12 -13.21 4.59 -1.89
C ASP A 12 -13.12 3.33 -2.78
N LYS A 13 -13.66 3.37 -4.01
CA LYS A 13 -13.55 2.24 -4.95
C LYS A 13 -12.12 2.02 -5.42
N ILE A 14 -11.34 3.10 -5.56
CA ILE A 14 -9.91 3.03 -5.92
C ILE A 14 -9.14 2.39 -4.78
N ILE A 15 -9.38 2.81 -3.54
CA ILE A 15 -8.77 2.24 -2.34
C ILE A 15 -9.12 0.76 -2.20
N ASN A 16 -10.41 0.40 -2.29
CA ASN A 16 -10.86 -0.99 -2.20
C ASN A 16 -10.19 -1.89 -3.24
N LYS A 17 -10.05 -1.39 -4.48
CA LYS A 17 -9.34 -2.12 -5.53
C LYS A 17 -7.85 -2.27 -5.20
N LEU A 18 -7.19 -1.21 -4.73
CA LEU A 18 -5.78 -1.26 -4.33
C LEU A 18 -5.54 -2.27 -3.21
N VAL A 19 -6.37 -2.23 -2.16
CA VAL A 19 -6.34 -3.16 -1.03
C VAL A 19 -6.46 -4.61 -1.49
N SER A 20 -7.36 -4.90 -2.43
CA SER A 20 -7.53 -6.27 -2.96
C SER A 20 -6.31 -6.82 -3.72
N LEU A 21 -5.38 -5.95 -4.11
CA LEU A 21 -4.14 -6.30 -4.82
C LEU A 21 -2.92 -6.38 -3.88
N THR A 22 -3.08 -6.05 -2.59
CA THR A 22 -2.00 -6.14 -1.61
C THR A 22 -1.71 -7.58 -1.22
N ALA A 23 -0.43 -7.90 -1.05
CA ALA A 23 0.02 -9.25 -0.71
C ALA A 23 0.33 -9.42 0.79
N SER A 24 0.36 -8.35 1.57
CA SER A 24 0.68 -8.37 3.00
C SER A 24 -0.31 -7.56 3.84
N PRO A 25 -0.51 -7.91 5.13
CA PRO A 25 -1.32 -7.13 6.07
C PRO A 25 -0.84 -5.67 6.19
N LEU A 26 0.48 -5.44 6.30
CA LEU A 26 1.03 -4.09 6.31
C LEU A 26 0.71 -3.33 5.01
N GLY A 27 0.85 -3.99 3.86
CA GLY A 27 0.51 -3.39 2.56
C GLY A 27 -0.96 -3.00 2.49
N LYS A 28 -1.85 -3.84 3.04
CA LYS A 28 -3.28 -3.55 3.16
C LYS A 28 -3.53 -2.32 4.05
N GLU A 29 -2.95 -2.25 5.24
CA GLU A 29 -3.10 -1.10 6.14
C GLU A 29 -2.63 0.20 5.48
N LEU A 30 -1.48 0.16 4.79
CA LEU A 30 -0.96 1.32 4.05
C LEU A 30 -1.88 1.75 2.91
N ALA A 31 -2.46 0.79 2.18
CA ALA A 31 -3.40 1.07 1.10
C ALA A 31 -4.72 1.65 1.62
N GLU A 32 -5.24 1.15 2.75
CA GLU A 32 -6.47 1.66 3.40
C GLU A 32 -6.29 3.09 3.92
N ALA A 33 -5.10 3.44 4.40
CA ALA A 33 -4.79 4.76 4.92
C ALA A 33 -4.48 5.81 3.82
N LEU A 34 -4.45 5.41 2.55
CA LEU A 34 -4.02 6.28 1.46
C LEU A 34 -5.03 7.41 1.21
N VAL A 35 -4.53 8.64 1.16
CA VAL A 35 -5.32 9.83 0.81
C VAL A 35 -4.64 10.59 -0.32
N PRO A 36 -5.39 11.29 -1.19
CA PRO A 36 -4.75 12.06 -2.25
C PRO A 36 -3.95 13.23 -1.65
N ASP A 37 -2.75 13.45 -2.19
CA ASP A 37 -1.88 14.55 -1.78
C ASP A 37 -2.11 15.77 -2.71
N THR A 38 -1.95 16.96 -2.15
CA THR A 38 -2.03 18.24 -2.90
C THR A 38 -0.65 18.88 -3.10
N ASP A 39 0.37 18.37 -2.42
CA ASP A 39 1.76 18.80 -2.62
C ASP A 39 2.33 18.15 -3.88
N PHE A 40 2.64 18.99 -4.87
CA PHE A 40 3.16 18.57 -6.16
C PHE A 40 4.46 17.74 -6.06
N VAL A 41 5.37 18.08 -5.14
CA VAL A 41 6.65 17.38 -4.98
C VAL A 41 6.40 15.99 -4.42
N ARG A 42 5.48 15.86 -3.46
CA ARG A 42 5.09 14.56 -2.89
C ARG A 42 4.40 13.68 -3.93
N VAL A 43 3.47 14.25 -4.71
CA VAL A 43 2.80 13.54 -5.80
C VAL A 43 3.81 13.03 -6.83
N GLN A 44 4.74 13.87 -7.28
CA GLN A 44 5.78 13.44 -8.21
C GLN A 44 6.66 12.31 -7.65
N LYS A 45 7.05 12.40 -6.38
CA LYS A 45 7.86 11.34 -5.73
C LYS A 45 7.10 10.02 -5.67
N ALA A 46 5.85 10.03 -5.23
CA ALA A 46 5.01 8.83 -5.13
C ALA A 46 4.77 8.17 -6.50
N LEU A 47 4.54 8.97 -7.54
CA LEU A 47 4.38 8.48 -8.92
C LEU A 47 5.69 7.88 -9.47
N LYS A 48 6.84 8.49 -9.16
CA LYS A 48 8.14 7.95 -9.52
C LYS A 48 8.39 6.60 -8.84
N GLU A 49 8.16 6.51 -7.54
CA GLU A 49 8.31 5.26 -6.77
C GLU A 49 7.41 4.15 -7.32
N THR A 50 6.17 4.48 -7.69
CA THR A 50 5.25 3.52 -8.34
C THR A 50 5.80 3.05 -9.69
N SER A 51 6.33 3.96 -10.50
CA SER A 51 6.90 3.64 -11.82
C SER A 51 8.17 2.78 -11.71
N ASP A 52 9.00 3.06 -10.71
CA ASP A 52 10.20 2.29 -10.40
C ASP A 52 9.80 0.87 -9.94
N GLY A 53 8.76 0.74 -9.12
CA GLY A 53 8.20 -0.55 -8.70
C GLY A 53 7.66 -1.39 -9.85
N VAL A 54 6.88 -0.79 -10.76
CA VAL A 54 6.39 -1.46 -11.98
C VAL A 54 7.56 -1.92 -12.85
N THR A 55 8.56 -1.04 -13.04
CA THR A 55 9.76 -1.35 -13.83
C THR A 55 10.56 -2.49 -13.20
N PHE A 56 10.67 -2.51 -11.88
CA PHE A 56 11.35 -3.56 -11.14
C PHE A 56 10.65 -4.90 -11.35
N ILE A 57 9.33 -4.98 -11.11
CA ILE A 57 8.54 -6.20 -11.28
C ILE A 57 8.63 -6.70 -12.73
N ALA A 58 8.51 -5.81 -13.71
CA ALA A 58 8.60 -6.19 -15.12
C ALA A 58 9.97 -6.76 -15.52
N ARG A 59 11.07 -6.29 -14.89
CA ARG A 59 12.43 -6.70 -15.23
C ARG A 59 12.96 -7.85 -14.39
N ARG A 60 12.54 -7.95 -13.14
CA ARG A 60 13.10 -8.87 -12.13
C ARG A 60 12.09 -9.88 -11.59
N GLY A 61 10.82 -9.74 -11.96
CA GLY A 61 9.73 -10.48 -11.35
C GLY A 61 9.30 -9.87 -10.01
N SER A 62 8.20 -10.38 -9.46
CA SER A 62 7.72 -9.94 -8.15
C SER A 62 8.72 -10.34 -7.05
N PRO A 63 9.08 -9.43 -6.14
CA PRO A 63 9.94 -9.78 -5.02
C PRO A 63 9.26 -10.83 -4.13
N PRO A 64 10.04 -11.74 -3.50
CA PRO A 64 9.47 -12.73 -2.59
C PRO A 64 8.95 -12.03 -1.33
N MET A 65 7.64 -11.77 -1.29
CA MET A 65 6.99 -11.10 -0.15
C MET A 65 6.55 -12.06 0.96
N GLU A 66 6.49 -13.37 0.68
CA GLU A 66 6.07 -14.39 1.66
C GLU A 66 7.02 -14.50 2.85
N GLU A 67 8.34 -14.38 2.63
CA GLU A 67 9.34 -14.53 3.69
C GLU A 67 9.30 -13.36 4.69
N SER A 68 8.97 -12.15 4.21
CA SER A 68 8.74 -10.98 5.08
C SER A 68 7.48 -11.12 5.95
N MET A 69 6.49 -11.88 5.47
CA MET A 69 5.19 -12.06 6.14
C MET A 69 5.31 -12.92 7.42
N ILE A 70 6.29 -13.82 7.46
CA ILE A 70 6.61 -14.64 8.65
C ILE A 70 7.10 -13.74 9.79
N TYR A 71 7.95 -12.75 9.49
CA TYR A 71 8.50 -11.85 10.50
C TYR A 71 7.44 -10.93 11.11
N GLU A 72 6.54 -10.36 10.30
CA GLU A 72 5.46 -9.50 10.81
C GLU A 72 4.50 -10.27 11.71
N THR A 73 4.16 -11.50 11.32
CA THR A 73 3.31 -12.39 12.13
C THR A 73 3.97 -12.71 13.46
N ALA A 74 5.26 -13.08 13.44
CA ALA A 74 6.03 -13.37 14.65
C ALA A 74 6.18 -12.14 15.58
N LEU A 75 6.37 -10.95 15.02
CA LEU A 75 6.41 -9.70 15.78
C LEU A 75 5.04 -9.33 16.38
N GLY A 76 3.95 -9.62 15.67
CA GLY A 76 2.59 -9.45 16.16
C GLY A 76 2.30 -10.32 17.38
N GLU A 77 2.64 -11.62 17.31
CA GLU A 77 2.47 -12.56 18.42
C GLU A 77 3.36 -12.21 19.63
N LEU A 78 4.60 -11.78 19.39
CA LEU A 78 5.49 -11.28 20.44
C LEU A 78 4.93 -10.05 21.15
N ARG A 79 4.36 -9.09 20.41
CA ARG A 79 3.70 -7.91 20.99
C ARG A 79 2.45 -8.26 21.79
N LEU A 80 1.79 -9.36 21.45
CA LEU A 80 0.56 -9.83 22.09
C LEU A 80 0.84 -10.83 23.22
N GLY A 81 2.11 -11.13 23.50
CA GLY A 81 2.53 -12.05 24.57
C GLY A 81 2.05 -13.48 24.33
N ARG A 82 1.78 -13.86 23.08
CA ARG A 82 1.38 -15.20 22.69
C ARG A 82 2.61 -15.99 22.29
N PHE A 83 3.13 -16.76 23.23
CA PHE A 83 4.08 -17.85 23.02
C PHE A 83 3.72 -19.00 23.96
#